data_AF-A0A821PFB8-F1
#
_entry.id   AF-A0A821PFB8-F1
#
_cell.length_a   1.000
_cell.length_b   1.000
_cell.length_c   1.000
_cell.angle_alpha   90.00
_cell.angle_beta   90.00
_cell.angle_gamma   90.00
#
_symmetry.space_group_name_H-M   'P 1'
#
loop_
_entity.id
_entity.type
_entity.pdbx_description
1 polymer ?
#
loop_
_entity_poly.entity_id
_entity_poly.type
_entity_poly.pdbx_seq_one_letter_code
_entity_poly.pdbx_strand_id
1 'polypeptide(L)'
;MLVGGIYGLHKIHGLAPDAEIVMANNSYDYTPRFVKSFPEMMSFLKSEGVNVMLFEDGEWAWEPMDGTTPEEILARQYCEEGMPVVTATGNLAAAKCVFIDTMKAKEKYSYTISSPEVAGGKPNNGVFADLLWTGNANDFKSIEIIAPDLKTYPIPTSGSGFIKKDYRISYEYKRSEK
;
A
#
# COMPACT_ATOMS: atom_id res chain seq x y z
N MET A 1 -6.20 -17.29 10.81
CA MET A 1 -5.31 -17.97 11.78
C MET A 1 -6.01 -19.15 12.44
N LEU A 2 -5.37 -20.33 12.54
CA LEU A 2 -5.88 -21.45 13.34
C LEU A 2 -5.33 -21.32 14.76
N VAL A 3 -6.18 -20.83 15.67
CA VAL A 3 -5.83 -20.57 17.07
C VAL A 3 -6.27 -21.76 17.91
N GLY A 4 -5.47 -22.82 17.91
CA GLY A 4 -5.73 -23.97 18.77
C GLY A 4 -5.23 -25.30 18.24
N GLY A 5 -5.53 -26.34 18.99
CA GLY A 5 -5.01 -27.69 18.79
C GLY A 5 -3.94 -28.02 19.83
N ILE A 6 -3.91 -29.28 20.27
CA ILE A 6 -2.97 -29.79 21.27
C ILE A 6 -2.08 -30.77 20.53
N TYR A 7 -0.77 -30.56 20.63
CA TYR A 7 0.20 -31.45 20.01
C TYR A 7 -0.02 -32.90 20.48
N GLY A 8 -0.12 -33.84 19.54
CA GLY A 8 -0.36 -35.26 19.83
C GLY A 8 -1.82 -35.66 20.08
N LEU A 9 -2.76 -34.71 20.20
CA LEU A 9 -4.19 -35.00 20.34
C LEU A 9 -4.99 -34.62 19.09
N HIS A 10 -4.76 -33.41 18.58
CA HIS A 10 -5.53 -32.88 17.46
C HIS A 10 -4.79 -33.09 16.14
N LYS A 11 -5.57 -33.44 15.10
CA LYS A 11 -5.05 -33.62 13.73
C LYS A 11 -4.45 -32.33 13.15
N ILE A 12 -4.91 -31.18 13.64
CA ILE A 12 -4.41 -29.86 13.27
C ILE A 12 -4.10 -29.11 14.57
N HIS A 13 -2.94 -28.50 14.64
CA HIS A 13 -2.55 -27.60 15.71
C HIS A 13 -1.72 -26.43 15.17
N GLY A 14 -1.68 -25.33 15.92
CA GLY A 14 -0.82 -24.19 15.60
C GLY A 14 0.67 -24.57 15.62
N LEU A 15 1.49 -23.78 14.92
CA LEU A 15 2.94 -23.98 14.85
C LEU A 15 3.62 -23.79 16.22
N ALA A 16 3.10 -22.87 17.03
CA ALA A 16 3.56 -22.58 18.40
C ALA A 16 2.39 -22.74 19.38
N PRO A 17 2.02 -23.98 19.75
CA PRO A 17 0.80 -24.26 20.51
C PRO A 17 0.83 -23.70 21.94
N ASP A 18 2.01 -23.52 22.52
CA ASP A 18 2.20 -23.02 23.89
C ASP A 18 2.47 -21.50 23.94
N ALA A 19 2.41 -20.80 22.82
CA ALA A 19 2.64 -19.36 22.77
C ALA A 19 1.43 -18.59 23.32
N GLU A 20 1.72 -17.54 24.09
CA GLU A 20 0.71 -16.55 24.47
C GLU A 20 0.43 -15.59 23.32
N ILE A 21 -0.81 -15.11 23.21
CA ILE A 21 -1.26 -14.27 22.10
C ILE A 21 -1.70 -12.92 22.66
N VAL A 22 -1.03 -11.87 22.19
CA VAL A 22 -1.48 -10.48 22.33
C VAL A 22 -2.04 -10.04 20.99
N MET A 23 -3.23 -9.42 20.99
CA MET A 23 -3.95 -9.08 19.77
C MET A 23 -4.31 -7.60 19.74
N ALA A 24 -4.04 -6.95 18.62
CA ALA A 24 -4.54 -5.64 18.26
C ALA A 24 -5.44 -5.79 17.03
N ASN A 25 -6.67 -5.27 17.08
CA ASN A 25 -7.62 -5.40 15.99
C ASN A 25 -7.75 -4.08 15.24
N ASN A 26 -7.61 -4.14 13.92
CA ASN A 26 -7.99 -3.04 13.05
C ASN A 26 -9.51 -3.01 12.88
N SER A 27 -10.04 -1.83 12.60
CA SER A 27 -11.43 -1.65 12.17
C SER A 27 -11.45 -0.79 10.92
N TYR A 28 -12.07 -1.28 9.85
CA TYR A 28 -12.26 -0.51 8.63
C TYR A 28 -13.56 0.30 8.75
N ASP A 29 -13.43 1.61 8.77
CA ASP A 29 -14.53 2.44 8.31
C ASP A 29 -14.55 2.41 6.78
N TYR A 30 -15.74 2.38 6.18
CA TYR A 30 -15.85 2.46 4.72
C TYR A 30 -15.36 3.83 4.19
N THR A 31 -15.23 4.81 5.08
CA THR A 31 -14.76 6.17 4.76
C THR A 31 -14.08 6.73 6.02
N PRO A 32 -12.73 6.79 6.09
CA PRO A 32 -11.74 6.50 5.04
C PRO A 32 -11.49 5.00 4.83
N ARG A 33 -11.29 4.57 3.57
CA ARG A 33 -11.10 3.16 3.18
C ARG A 33 -9.76 2.52 3.61
N PHE A 34 -9.09 3.05 4.63
CA PHE A 34 -7.71 2.65 4.97
C PHE A 34 -7.43 2.77 6.46
N VAL A 35 -6.50 1.94 6.95
CA VAL A 35 -6.10 1.86 8.36
C VAL A 35 -4.97 2.85 8.65
N LYS A 36 -5.25 3.85 9.51
CA LYS A 36 -4.25 4.82 9.97
C LYS A 36 -3.58 4.43 11.29
N SER A 37 -4.12 3.43 11.97
CA SER A 37 -3.76 3.10 13.35
C SER A 37 -2.62 2.06 13.46
N PHE A 38 -1.98 1.70 12.34
CA PHE A 38 -0.93 0.67 12.32
C PHE A 38 0.22 0.97 13.28
N PRO A 39 0.80 2.19 13.29
CA PRO A 39 1.88 2.54 14.21
C PRO A 39 1.48 2.41 15.69
N GLU A 40 0.26 2.82 16.07
CA GLU A 40 -0.22 2.69 17.45
C GLU A 40 -0.40 1.21 17.83
N MET A 41 -0.98 0.39 16.95
CA MET A 41 -1.15 -1.04 17.18
C MET A 41 0.19 -1.76 17.34
N MET A 42 1.17 -1.46 16.48
CA MET A 42 2.52 -2.00 16.58
C MET A 42 3.21 -1.60 17.89
N SER A 43 3.06 -0.34 18.29
CA SER A 43 3.62 0.17 19.55
C SER A 43 3.00 -0.48 20.78
N PHE A 44 1.67 -0.67 20.77
CA PHE A 44 0.95 -1.40 21.81
C PHE A 44 1.48 -2.83 21.97
N LEU A 45 1.53 -3.59 20.88
CA LEU A 45 2.03 -4.97 20.90
C LEU A 45 3.48 -5.05 21.43
N LYS A 46 4.35 -4.14 21.00
CA LYS A 46 5.73 -4.05 21.53
C LYS A 46 5.72 -3.79 23.04
N SER A 47 4.87 -2.90 23.53
CA SER A 47 4.78 -2.54 24.95
C SER A 47 4.27 -3.68 25.84
N GLU A 48 3.46 -4.59 25.28
CA GLU A 48 3.01 -5.82 25.93
C GLU A 48 4.10 -6.92 25.95
N GLY A 49 5.28 -6.66 25.37
CA GLY A 49 6.44 -7.54 25.46
C GLY A 49 6.43 -8.73 24.50
N VAL A 50 5.72 -8.61 23.36
CA VAL A 50 5.69 -9.69 22.35
C VAL A 50 7.10 -10.01 21.83
N ASN A 51 7.37 -11.30 21.57
CA ASN A 51 8.66 -11.74 21.04
C ASN A 51 8.67 -11.85 19.50
N VAL A 52 7.51 -12.03 18.90
CA VAL A 52 7.30 -12.08 17.45
C VAL A 52 6.06 -11.27 17.15
N MET A 53 6.15 -10.39 16.15
CA MET A 53 5.02 -9.61 15.68
C MET A 53 4.54 -10.16 14.34
N LEU A 54 3.24 -10.34 14.20
CA LEU A 54 2.60 -10.72 12.96
C LEU A 54 1.47 -9.73 12.66
N PHE A 55 1.44 -9.19 11.44
CA PHE A 55 0.28 -8.44 10.96
C PHE A 55 -0.13 -8.96 9.58
N GLU A 56 -1.44 -9.18 9.40
CA GLU A 56 -2.04 -9.82 8.21
C GLU A 56 -2.67 -8.82 7.23
N ASP A 57 -2.52 -7.53 7.50
CA ASP A 57 -3.10 -6.45 6.72
C ASP A 57 -1.99 -5.52 6.16
N GLY A 58 -2.23 -4.94 5.00
CA GLY A 58 -1.28 -4.10 4.30
C GLY A 58 -2.00 -3.17 3.33
N GLU A 59 -1.75 -1.88 3.47
CA GLU A 59 -2.30 -0.84 2.61
C GLU A 59 -1.41 -0.65 1.37
N TRP A 60 -2.01 -0.22 0.25
CA TRP A 60 -1.31 -0.20 -1.05
C TRP A 60 -1.61 1.01 -1.93
N ALA A 61 -2.70 1.73 -1.64
CA ALA A 61 -3.21 2.80 -2.51
C ALA A 61 -2.91 4.22 -2.01
N TRP A 62 -2.15 4.31 -0.91
CA TRP A 62 -1.80 5.55 -0.21
C TRP A 62 -0.39 5.56 0.39
N GLU A 63 0.32 4.44 0.27
CA GLU A 63 1.63 4.24 0.85
C GLU A 63 2.64 4.13 -0.29
N PRO A 64 3.78 4.83 -0.20
CA PRO A 64 4.79 4.79 -1.24
C PRO A 64 5.41 3.40 -1.43
N MET A 65 5.19 2.43 -0.52
CA MET A 65 5.74 1.07 -0.60
C MET A 65 7.27 1.04 -0.81
N ASP A 66 7.98 2.02 -0.25
CA ASP A 66 9.42 2.23 -0.42
C ASP A 66 10.19 2.15 0.90
N GLY A 67 9.54 1.72 1.98
CA GLY A 67 10.14 1.64 3.31
C GLY A 67 10.16 2.96 4.08
N THR A 68 9.40 3.98 3.66
CA THR A 68 9.39 5.31 4.28
C THR A 68 8.17 5.60 5.13
N THR A 69 7.16 4.72 5.14
CA THR A 69 5.99 4.93 6.01
C THR A 69 6.32 4.71 7.48
N PRO A 70 5.56 5.29 8.42
CA PRO A 70 5.80 5.10 9.85
C PRO A 70 5.83 3.63 10.28
N GLU A 71 4.91 2.80 9.78
CA GLU A 71 4.85 1.37 10.06
C GLU A 71 5.99 0.58 9.42
N GLU A 72 6.44 0.94 8.20
CA GLU A 72 7.64 0.33 7.59
C GLU A 72 8.91 0.67 8.39
N ILE A 73 9.02 1.90 8.90
CA ILE A 73 10.13 2.34 9.76
C ILE A 73 10.10 1.58 11.09
N LEU A 74 8.94 1.47 11.74
CA LEU A 74 8.79 0.73 12.99
C LEU A 74 9.10 -0.76 12.80
N ALA A 75 8.62 -1.38 11.72
CA ALA A 75 8.90 -2.79 11.43
C ALA A 75 10.41 -3.03 11.33
N ARG A 76 11.12 -2.14 10.63
CA ARG A 76 12.59 -2.19 10.51
C ARG A 76 13.27 -2.04 11.86
N GLN A 77 12.89 -1.00 12.62
CA GLN A 77 13.46 -0.74 13.94
C GLN A 77 13.28 -1.96 14.86
N TYR A 78 12.10 -2.55 14.88
CA TYR A 78 11.82 -3.73 15.71
C TYR A 78 12.64 -4.95 15.30
N CYS A 79 12.85 -5.17 14.01
CA CYS A 79 13.76 -6.20 13.53
C CYS A 79 15.20 -5.95 13.98
N GLU A 80 15.68 -4.69 13.92
CA GLU A 80 17.01 -4.30 14.39
C GLU A 80 17.18 -4.48 15.90
N GLU A 81 16.10 -4.34 16.68
CA GLU A 81 16.04 -4.64 18.11
C GLU A 81 15.94 -6.15 18.43
N GLY A 82 15.94 -7.01 17.42
CA GLY A 82 15.90 -8.47 17.58
C GLY A 82 14.50 -9.07 17.72
N MET A 83 13.43 -8.31 17.41
CA MET A 83 12.05 -8.80 17.36
C MET A 83 11.65 -9.09 15.91
N PRO A 84 11.48 -10.36 15.50
CA PRO A 84 11.01 -10.68 14.15
C PRO A 84 9.62 -10.09 13.90
N VAL A 85 9.48 -9.37 12.78
CA VAL A 85 8.21 -8.85 12.27
C VAL A 85 7.86 -9.62 11.00
N VAL A 86 6.71 -10.29 11.00
CA VAL A 86 6.22 -11.14 9.91
C VAL A 86 4.98 -10.51 9.30
N THR A 87 4.98 -10.36 7.98
CA THR A 87 3.83 -9.85 7.23
C THR A 87 3.59 -10.66 5.96
N ALA A 88 2.33 -10.73 5.54
CA ALA A 88 1.97 -11.33 4.27
C ALA A 88 2.28 -10.35 3.13
N THR A 89 2.71 -10.87 1.97
CA THR A 89 3.03 -10.05 0.78
C THR A 89 1.79 -9.46 0.07
N GLY A 90 0.60 -9.62 0.66
CA GLY A 90 -0.67 -9.28 0.04
C GLY A 90 -1.10 -10.22 -1.09
N ASN A 91 -2.28 -9.93 -1.66
CA ASN A 91 -2.94 -10.71 -2.71
C ASN A 91 -3.14 -9.91 -4.01
N LEU A 92 -2.40 -8.80 -4.18
CA LEU A 92 -2.58 -7.84 -5.27
C LEU A 92 -2.04 -8.29 -6.63
N ALA A 93 -1.22 -9.36 -6.68
CA ALA A 93 -0.67 -9.88 -7.92
C ALA A 93 -1.74 -10.23 -8.97
N ALA A 94 -2.91 -10.72 -8.52
CA ALA A 94 -4.03 -11.03 -9.40
C ALA A 94 -4.97 -9.83 -9.66
N ALA A 95 -4.84 -8.76 -8.88
CA ALA A 95 -5.78 -7.63 -8.87
C ALA A 95 -5.53 -6.62 -10.01
N LYS A 96 -4.41 -6.75 -10.75
CA LYS A 96 -3.99 -5.80 -11.80
C LYS A 96 -3.89 -4.36 -11.30
N CYS A 97 -3.58 -4.19 -10.01
CA CYS A 97 -3.45 -2.91 -9.33
C CYS A 97 -2.04 -2.31 -9.43
N VAL A 98 -1.07 -3.09 -9.91
CA VAL A 98 0.32 -2.65 -10.13
C VAL A 98 0.66 -2.87 -11.60
N PHE A 99 1.22 -1.86 -12.23
CA PHE A 99 1.87 -1.97 -13.53
C PHE A 99 3.26 -1.36 -13.44
N ILE A 100 4.22 -1.94 -14.15
CA ILE A 100 5.60 -1.47 -14.21
C ILE A 100 5.91 -1.23 -15.69
N ASP A 101 6.51 -0.09 -15.99
CA ASP A 101 6.97 0.23 -17.34
C ASP A 101 8.33 0.94 -17.30
N THR A 102 9.06 0.89 -18.41
CA THR A 102 10.34 1.56 -18.58
C THR A 102 10.21 2.65 -19.63
N MET A 103 10.30 3.90 -19.19
CA MET A 103 10.17 5.07 -20.05
C MET A 103 11.49 5.48 -20.68
N LYS A 104 11.45 5.87 -21.95
CA LYS A 104 12.56 6.47 -22.69
C LYS A 104 12.49 7.98 -22.68
N ALA A 105 13.67 8.58 -22.83
CA ALA A 105 13.79 10.03 -22.89
C ALA A 105 13.09 10.63 -24.11
N LYS A 106 12.44 11.79 -23.94
CA LYS A 106 11.78 12.58 -24.99
C LYS A 106 10.57 11.89 -25.64
N GLU A 107 10.04 10.84 -25.01
CA GLU A 107 8.82 10.16 -25.44
C GLU A 107 7.62 10.55 -24.58
N LYS A 108 6.42 10.38 -25.14
CA LYS A 108 5.13 10.56 -24.47
C LYS A 108 4.42 9.22 -24.40
N TYR A 109 3.76 8.99 -23.28
CA TYR A 109 3.06 7.74 -23.03
C TYR A 109 1.78 8.03 -22.25
N SER A 110 0.87 7.06 -22.23
CA SER A 110 -0.39 7.19 -21.51
C SER A 110 -0.89 5.84 -21.04
N TYR A 111 -1.43 5.81 -19.82
CA TYR A 111 -2.02 4.63 -19.21
C TYR A 111 -3.49 4.86 -18.92
N THR A 112 -4.25 3.78 -19.07
CA THR A 112 -5.69 3.79 -18.81
C THR A 112 -5.95 3.01 -17.54
N ILE A 113 -6.50 3.67 -16.53
CA ILE A 113 -7.01 3.03 -15.32
C ILE A 113 -8.52 3.01 -15.44
N SER A 114 -9.13 1.87 -15.14
CA SER A 114 -10.59 1.73 -15.10
C SER A 114 -10.98 0.92 -13.88
N SER A 115 -12.19 1.17 -13.40
CA SER A 115 -12.81 0.44 -12.31
C SER A 115 -14.27 0.18 -12.66
N PRO A 116 -14.88 -0.91 -12.17
CA PRO A 116 -16.33 -1.03 -12.17
C PRO A 116 -16.97 0.09 -11.35
N GLU A 117 -18.19 0.50 -11.75
CA GLU A 117 -19.01 1.49 -11.04
C GLU A 117 -19.44 1.01 -9.64
N VAL A 118 -19.50 -0.31 -9.43
CA VAL A 118 -19.89 -0.94 -8.17
C VAL A 118 -18.93 -2.08 -7.84
N ALA A 119 -18.43 -2.12 -6.60
CA ALA A 119 -17.59 -3.18 -6.07
C ALA A 119 -18.09 -3.61 -4.68
N GLY A 120 -18.22 -4.91 -4.44
CA GLY A 120 -18.70 -5.43 -3.14
C GLY A 120 -20.09 -4.93 -2.74
N GLY A 121 -20.97 -4.65 -3.70
CA GLY A 121 -22.31 -4.12 -3.46
C GLY A 121 -22.37 -2.63 -3.09
N LYS A 122 -21.25 -1.90 -3.19
CA LYS A 122 -21.18 -0.47 -2.89
C LYS A 122 -20.73 0.34 -4.12
N PRO A 123 -21.25 1.56 -4.34
CA PRO A 123 -20.77 2.45 -5.39
C PRO A 123 -19.29 2.74 -5.24
N ASN A 124 -18.56 2.73 -6.37
CA ASN A 124 -17.20 3.21 -6.39
C ASN A 124 -17.18 4.73 -6.57
N ASN A 125 -16.77 5.44 -5.53
CA ASN A 125 -16.80 6.91 -5.47
C ASN A 125 -15.41 7.53 -5.64
N GLY A 126 -14.41 6.74 -6.04
CA GLY A 126 -13.06 7.24 -6.28
C GLY A 126 -12.07 6.18 -6.74
N VAL A 127 -11.04 6.64 -7.44
CA VAL A 127 -9.87 5.87 -7.83
C VAL A 127 -8.66 6.54 -7.22
N PHE A 128 -7.79 5.75 -6.61
CA PHE A 128 -6.50 6.18 -6.06
C PHE A 128 -5.40 5.54 -6.88
N ALA A 129 -4.33 6.29 -7.14
CA ALA A 129 -3.19 5.82 -7.90
C ALA A 129 -1.94 6.52 -7.38
N ASP A 130 -0.94 5.73 -7.04
CA ASP A 130 0.39 6.20 -6.70
C ASP A 130 1.34 5.96 -7.88
N LEU A 131 2.28 6.88 -8.05
CA LEU A 131 3.30 6.83 -9.10
C LEU A 131 4.67 6.82 -8.43
N LEU A 132 5.33 5.66 -8.48
CA LEU A 132 6.72 5.51 -8.09
C LEU A 132 7.60 5.42 -9.33
N TRP A 133 8.76 6.08 -9.29
CA TRP A 133 9.76 5.99 -10.34
C TRP A 133 11.17 6.02 -9.78
N THR A 134 12.08 5.35 -10.48
CA THR A 134 13.51 5.46 -10.23
C THR A 134 14.07 6.60 -11.08
N GLY A 135 14.50 7.70 -10.45
CA GLY A 135 15.01 8.87 -11.15
C GLY A 135 15.07 10.11 -10.26
N ASN A 136 15.25 11.29 -10.86
CA ASN A 136 15.17 12.57 -10.16
C ASN A 136 13.76 13.16 -10.27
N ALA A 137 13.38 14.03 -9.33
CA ALA A 137 12.09 14.73 -9.35
C ALA A 137 11.85 15.55 -10.63
N ASN A 138 12.91 15.98 -11.29
CA ASN A 138 12.86 16.81 -12.52
C ASN A 138 12.89 15.99 -13.81
N ASP A 139 12.83 14.66 -13.72
CA ASP A 139 12.86 13.81 -14.90
C ASP A 139 11.55 13.91 -15.71
N PHE A 140 10.44 14.27 -15.06
CA PHE A 140 9.17 14.56 -15.71
C PHE A 140 9.03 16.03 -16.05
N LYS A 141 8.65 16.32 -17.29
CA LYS A 141 8.28 17.68 -17.73
C LYS A 141 6.88 18.04 -17.22
N SER A 142 5.96 17.08 -17.23
CA SER A 142 4.63 17.19 -16.66
C SER A 142 4.04 15.79 -16.39
N ILE A 143 3.17 15.73 -15.38
CA ILE A 143 2.29 14.59 -15.12
C ILE A 143 0.85 15.13 -15.17
N GLU A 144 0.05 14.57 -16.07
CA GLU A 144 -1.30 15.04 -16.36
C GLU A 144 -2.31 13.91 -16.13
N ILE A 145 -3.45 14.23 -15.52
CA ILE A 145 -4.58 13.32 -15.43
C ILE A 145 -5.70 13.79 -16.34
N ILE A 146 -6.17 12.92 -17.23
CA ILE A 146 -7.34 13.14 -18.08
C ILE A 146 -8.55 12.43 -17.46
N ALA A 147 -9.54 13.17 -16.94
CA ALA A 147 -10.78 12.58 -16.42
C ALA A 147 -11.68 11.97 -17.51
N PRO A 148 -12.68 11.13 -17.17
CA PRO A 148 -13.72 10.69 -18.08
C PRO A 148 -14.49 11.84 -18.75
N ASP A 149 -14.50 13.03 -18.14
CA ASP A 149 -15.04 14.26 -18.76
C ASP A 149 -14.09 14.89 -19.79
N LEU A 150 -12.98 14.22 -20.11
CA LEU A 150 -11.90 14.61 -21.02
C LEU A 150 -11.14 15.87 -20.60
N LYS A 151 -11.35 16.37 -19.38
CA LYS A 151 -10.56 17.49 -18.85
C LYS A 151 -9.22 17.00 -18.31
N THR A 152 -8.21 17.83 -18.50
CA THR A 152 -6.85 17.58 -18.02
C THR A 152 -6.62 18.33 -16.72
N TYR A 153 -6.09 17.64 -15.72
CA TYR A 153 -5.74 18.15 -14.41
C TYR A 153 -4.24 17.93 -14.19
N PRO A 154 -3.43 18.98 -14.02
CA PRO A 154 -2.01 18.81 -13.73
C PRO A 154 -1.83 18.27 -12.30
N ILE A 155 -0.96 17.26 -12.15
CA ILE A 155 -0.47 16.82 -10.83
C ILE A 155 0.83 17.58 -10.54
N PRO A 156 1.07 18.02 -9.30
CA PRO A 156 2.39 18.44 -8.88
C PRO A 156 3.45 17.37 -9.19
N THR A 157 4.57 17.75 -9.80
CA THR A 157 5.73 16.86 -10.01
C THR A 157 6.56 16.65 -8.74
N SER A 158 6.10 17.20 -7.61
CA SER A 158 6.66 17.06 -6.28
C SER A 158 5.56 17.23 -5.23
N GLY A 159 5.54 16.36 -4.21
CA GLY A 159 4.56 16.38 -3.11
C GLY A 159 3.38 15.43 -3.33
N SER A 160 2.44 15.41 -2.38
CA SER A 160 1.19 14.65 -2.45
C SER A 160 0.01 15.58 -2.76
N GLY A 161 -0.95 15.11 -3.56
CA GLY A 161 -2.13 15.88 -3.94
C GLY A 161 -3.35 14.99 -4.07
N PHE A 162 -4.47 15.39 -3.46
CA PHE A 162 -5.75 14.72 -3.62
C PHE A 162 -6.53 15.39 -4.75
N ILE A 163 -6.76 14.70 -5.86
CA ILE A 163 -7.70 15.17 -6.87
C ILE A 163 -8.99 14.35 -6.75
N LYS A 164 -10.07 14.97 -6.27
CA LYS A 164 -11.39 14.33 -6.15
C LYS A 164 -12.12 14.37 -7.51
N LYS A 165 -12.00 13.33 -8.35
CA LYS A 165 -12.90 12.95 -9.49
C LYS A 165 -12.35 11.69 -10.20
N ASP A 166 -13.04 11.13 -11.20
CA ASP A 166 -12.66 9.89 -11.91
C ASP A 166 -11.59 10.15 -12.99
N TYR A 167 -10.70 9.18 -13.36
CA TYR A 167 -9.49 9.49 -14.16
C TYR A 167 -8.84 8.40 -15.06
N ARG A 168 -8.14 8.89 -16.12
CA ARG A 168 -7.15 8.26 -17.03
C ARG A 168 -5.83 9.06 -16.95
N ILE A 169 -4.64 8.47 -17.06
CA ILE A 169 -3.35 9.17 -16.79
C ILE A 169 -2.49 9.32 -18.07
N SER A 170 -1.87 10.49 -18.30
CA SER A 170 -0.95 10.76 -19.42
C SER A 170 0.32 11.50 -18.95
N TYR A 171 1.48 11.24 -19.55
CA TYR A 171 2.75 11.88 -19.14
C TYR A 171 3.70 12.18 -20.32
N GLU A 172 4.50 13.24 -20.20
CA GLU A 172 5.52 13.67 -21.17
C GLU A 172 6.89 13.83 -20.46
N TYR A 173 7.92 13.12 -20.92
CA TYR A 173 9.25 13.08 -20.30
C TYR A 173 10.27 13.94 -21.07
N LYS A 174 11.13 14.70 -20.38
CA LYS A 174 12.13 15.57 -21.04
C LYS A 174 13.46 15.55 -20.27
N ARG A 175 14.35 14.61 -20.63
CA ARG A 175 15.73 14.56 -20.10
C ARG A 175 16.47 15.86 -20.40
N SER A 176 17.05 16.49 -19.38
CA SER A 176 18.05 17.54 -19.55
C SER A 176 19.41 16.91 -19.86
N GLU A 177 20.06 17.40 -20.92
CA GLU A 177 21.43 17.01 -21.28
C GLU A 177 22.39 17.76 -20.34
N LYS A 178 23.36 17.04 -19.76
CA LYS A 178 24.60 17.61 -19.23
C LYS A 178 25.65 17.57 -20.32
#